data_AF-E3N577-F1
#
_entry.id   AF-E3N577-F1
#
_cell.length_a   1.000
_cell.length_b   1.000
_cell.length_c   1.000
_cell.angle_alpha   90.00
_cell.angle_beta   90.00
_cell.angle_gamma   90.00
#
_symmetry.space_group_name_H-M   'P 1'
#
loop_
_entity.id
_entity.type
_entity.pdbx_description
1 polymer ?
#
loop_
_entity_poly.entity_id
_entity_poly.type
_entity_poly.pdbx_seq_one_letter_code
_entity_poly.pdbx_strand_id
1 'polypeptide(L)'
;MSDYQRLSSDVSETEKPPNSEELTPRKKEIKKLEESSDEYIKKWKEHKKEVGKMTVDFWGAKAYVSVCMMGFCCIATKEVSLFVTMSSQLRSSLFGIWMVIFLVPFVYFLIRRQRVKTENKARNEDIECEGDIGKVIFDSEKKGNEEYVVFYMDQLMKFNDVKSKEVSILEEEVRLMREKNIRWEITAISILAASCWICSIHMALIALHTGKEKDIKDAESQHVATAQVSLLALQKVMPYISYICCAPCSLFSACSRSIHRCWTRRNQIIHKLQHV
;
A
#
# COMPACT_ATOMS: atom_id res chain seq x y z
N MET A 1 -29.23 -59.64 68.34
CA MET A 1 -28.58 -60.87 67.81
C MET A 1 -28.17 -60.56 66.39
N SER A 2 -26.94 -60.92 66.06
CA SER A 2 -26.13 -60.59 64.87
C SER A 2 -26.84 -60.97 63.54
N ASP A 3 -26.53 -60.37 62.38
CA ASP A 3 -25.26 -60.54 61.67
C ASP A 3 -24.93 -59.41 60.68
N TYR A 4 -23.64 -59.10 60.64
CA TYR A 4 -22.94 -58.51 59.50
C TYR A 4 -22.76 -59.59 58.42
N GLN A 5 -23.09 -59.27 57.17
CA GLN A 5 -22.31 -59.78 56.04
C GLN A 5 -22.29 -58.76 54.90
N ARG A 6 -21.06 -58.35 54.59
CA ARG A 6 -20.64 -57.40 53.56
C ARG A 6 -20.02 -58.22 52.44
N LEU A 7 -20.44 -57.98 51.21
CA LEU A 7 -19.81 -58.27 49.89
C LEU A 7 -20.97 -58.08 48.89
N SER A 8 -20.87 -57.43 47.75
CA SER A 8 -19.81 -56.84 46.94
C SER A 8 -20.55 -56.15 45.78
N SER A 9 -19.98 -55.08 45.21
CA SER A 9 -20.15 -54.61 43.81
C SER A 9 -21.57 -54.67 43.21
N ASP A 10 -22.27 -53.55 43.00
CA ASP A 10 -21.96 -52.76 41.81
C ASP A 10 -22.26 -51.25 41.98
N VAL A 11 -21.17 -50.51 41.85
CA VAL A 11 -20.99 -49.23 41.16
C VAL A 11 -22.26 -48.68 40.49
N SER A 12 -22.68 -47.54 41.02
CA SER A 12 -23.55 -46.54 40.39
C SER A 12 -23.53 -46.60 38.86
N GLU A 13 -24.65 -46.99 38.26
CA GLU A 13 -24.99 -46.57 36.90
C GLU A 13 -24.98 -45.05 36.90
N THR A 14 -23.85 -44.52 36.49
CA THR A 14 -23.64 -43.10 36.30
C THR A 14 -24.48 -42.74 35.09
N GLU A 15 -25.53 -41.95 35.31
CA GLU A 15 -26.24 -41.22 34.27
C GLU A 15 -25.22 -40.67 33.27
N LYS A 16 -25.24 -41.20 32.05
CA LYS A 16 -24.59 -40.54 30.91
C LYS A 16 -25.36 -39.24 30.64
N PRO A 17 -24.71 -38.06 30.62
CA PRO A 17 -25.33 -36.89 30.02
C PRO A 17 -25.42 -37.06 28.49
N PRO A 18 -26.41 -36.42 27.86
CA PRO A 18 -26.93 -36.78 26.54
C PRO A 18 -26.20 -36.09 25.37
N ASN A 19 -26.47 -36.61 24.16
CA ASN A 19 -26.36 -35.94 22.86
C ASN A 19 -24.96 -35.56 22.35
N SER A 20 -24.28 -36.53 21.76
CA SER A 20 -23.74 -36.29 20.41
C SER A 20 -24.83 -36.68 19.42
N GLU A 21 -25.73 -35.76 19.09
CA GLU A 21 -26.72 -35.96 18.03
C GLU A 21 -25.93 -36.15 16.73
N GLU A 22 -25.71 -37.41 16.35
CA GLU A 22 -24.95 -37.75 15.16
C GLU A 22 -25.72 -37.24 13.96
N LEU A 23 -25.29 -36.07 13.44
CA LEU A 23 -25.96 -35.42 12.32
C LEU A 23 -26.04 -36.42 11.16
N THR A 24 -27.25 -36.63 10.65
CA THR A 24 -27.45 -37.41 9.44
C THR A 24 -26.57 -36.84 8.31
N PRO A 25 -26.06 -37.67 7.38
CA PRO A 25 -25.14 -37.22 6.32
C PRO A 25 -25.58 -35.94 5.60
N ARG A 26 -26.89 -35.80 5.37
CA ARG A 26 -27.53 -34.63 4.76
C ARG A 26 -27.45 -33.36 5.61
N LYS A 27 -27.62 -33.46 6.93
CA LYS A 27 -27.43 -32.32 7.86
C LYS A 27 -25.97 -31.87 7.91
N LYS A 28 -25.01 -32.81 7.80
CA LYS A 28 -23.57 -32.48 7.72
C LYS A 28 -23.25 -31.70 6.44
N GLU A 29 -23.87 -32.07 5.32
CA GLU A 29 -23.69 -31.39 4.03
C GLU A 29 -24.27 -29.97 4.03
N ILE A 30 -25.49 -29.80 4.55
CA ILE A 30 -26.11 -28.48 4.70
C ILE A 30 -25.25 -27.56 5.57
N LYS A 31 -24.76 -28.06 6.71
CA LYS A 31 -23.90 -27.29 7.60
C LYS A 31 -22.62 -26.83 6.88
N LYS A 32 -22.00 -27.69 6.06
CA LYS A 32 -20.81 -27.31 5.26
C LYS A 32 -21.14 -26.22 4.24
N LEU A 33 -22.30 -26.28 3.61
CA LEU A 33 -22.74 -25.26 2.64
C LEU A 33 -23.04 -23.92 3.33
N GLU A 34 -23.62 -23.93 4.51
CA GLU A 34 -23.85 -22.74 5.34
C GLU A 34 -22.52 -22.12 5.81
N GLU A 35 -21.58 -22.94 6.28
CA GLU A 35 -20.22 -22.51 6.66
C GLU A 35 -19.50 -21.88 5.45
N SER A 36 -19.63 -22.49 4.25
CA SER A 36 -19.05 -21.95 3.01
C SER A 36 -19.71 -20.63 2.60
N SER A 37 -21.03 -20.52 2.73
CA SER A 37 -21.79 -19.29 2.47
C SER A 37 -21.29 -18.14 3.34
N ASP A 38 -21.17 -18.39 4.65
CA ASP A 38 -20.69 -17.40 5.61
C ASP A 38 -19.23 -16.99 5.31
N GLU A 39 -18.38 -17.92 4.89
CA GLU A 39 -17.02 -17.63 4.45
C GLU A 39 -17.00 -16.75 3.19
N TYR A 40 -17.82 -17.05 2.18
CA TYR A 40 -17.89 -16.26 0.96
C TYR A 40 -18.43 -14.84 1.21
N ILE A 41 -19.47 -14.69 2.04
CA ILE A 41 -20.00 -13.37 2.43
C ILE A 41 -18.90 -12.58 3.15
N LYS A 42 -18.19 -13.21 4.08
CA LYS A 42 -17.08 -12.56 4.81
C LYS A 42 -15.98 -12.10 3.84
N LYS A 43 -15.50 -12.98 2.96
CA LYS A 43 -14.47 -12.63 1.96
C LYS A 43 -14.96 -11.50 1.05
N TRP A 44 -16.19 -11.56 0.58
CA TRP A 44 -16.79 -10.52 -0.25
C TRP A 44 -16.81 -9.15 0.45
N LYS A 45 -17.25 -9.10 1.73
CA LYS A 45 -17.25 -7.88 2.55
C LYS A 45 -15.82 -7.32 2.70
N GLU A 46 -14.85 -8.19 2.99
CA GLU A 46 -13.44 -7.83 3.14
C GLU A 46 -12.86 -7.23 1.85
N HIS A 47 -13.06 -7.89 0.71
CA HIS A 47 -12.52 -7.42 -0.58
C HIS A 47 -13.14 -6.09 -1.01
N LYS A 48 -14.47 -5.91 -0.89
CA LYS A 48 -15.10 -4.62 -1.23
C LYS A 48 -14.59 -3.46 -0.35
N LYS A 49 -14.34 -3.72 0.93
CA LYS A 49 -13.74 -2.73 1.85
C LYS A 49 -12.30 -2.41 1.47
N GLU A 50 -11.52 -3.44 1.12
CA GLU A 50 -10.12 -3.29 0.72
C GLU A 50 -9.96 -2.46 -0.57
N VAL A 51 -10.79 -2.70 -1.60
CA VAL A 51 -10.81 -1.87 -2.83
C VAL A 51 -11.06 -0.40 -2.49
N GLY A 52 -12.00 -0.13 -1.58
CA GLY A 52 -12.29 1.22 -1.10
C GLY A 52 -11.07 1.86 -0.43
N LYS A 53 -10.46 1.15 0.52
CA LYS A 53 -9.28 1.60 1.26
C LYS A 53 -8.11 1.91 0.32
N MET A 54 -7.76 0.98 -0.57
CA MET A 54 -6.69 1.17 -1.55
C MET A 54 -6.91 2.41 -2.43
N THR A 55 -8.16 2.71 -2.79
CA THR A 55 -8.48 3.89 -3.59
C THR A 55 -8.24 5.19 -2.80
N VAL A 56 -8.62 5.24 -1.52
CA VAL A 56 -8.38 6.41 -0.65
C VAL A 56 -6.88 6.65 -0.46
N ASP A 57 -6.13 5.58 -0.18
CA ASP A 57 -4.69 5.64 0.04
C ASP A 57 -3.96 6.10 -1.22
N PHE A 58 -4.39 5.64 -2.41
CA PHE A 58 -3.83 6.06 -3.69
C PHE A 58 -3.97 7.56 -3.95
N TRP A 59 -5.13 8.16 -3.65
CA TRP A 59 -5.30 9.62 -3.76
C TRP A 59 -4.47 10.39 -2.74
N GLY A 60 -4.31 9.85 -1.53
CA GLY A 60 -3.42 10.40 -0.52
C GLY A 60 -1.96 10.42 -0.98
N ALA A 61 -1.48 9.32 -1.56
CA ALA A 61 -0.12 9.21 -2.09
C ALA A 61 0.15 10.22 -3.22
N LYS A 62 -0.81 10.43 -4.13
CA LYS A 62 -0.71 11.46 -5.19
C LYS A 62 -0.56 12.87 -4.63
N ALA A 63 -1.34 13.21 -3.61
CA ALA A 63 -1.24 14.52 -2.94
C ALA A 63 0.15 14.70 -2.32
N TYR A 64 0.66 13.68 -1.62
CA TYR A 64 2.00 13.70 -1.03
C TYR A 64 3.10 13.91 -2.08
N VAL A 65 3.10 13.11 -3.15
CA VAL A 65 4.10 13.23 -4.22
C VAL A 65 4.05 14.62 -4.87
N SER A 66 2.86 15.21 -5.03
CA SER A 66 2.72 16.57 -5.58
C SER A 66 3.42 17.63 -4.72
N VAL A 67 3.33 17.52 -3.38
CA VAL A 67 4.04 18.42 -2.45
C VAL A 67 5.55 18.20 -2.53
N CYS A 68 6.01 16.95 -2.62
CA CYS A 68 7.43 16.66 -2.79
C CYS A 68 7.97 17.27 -4.08
N MET A 69 7.27 17.10 -5.21
CA MET A 69 7.68 17.67 -6.50
C MET A 69 7.71 19.20 -6.47
N MET A 70 6.74 19.84 -5.80
CA MET A 70 6.76 21.29 -5.58
C MET A 70 8.04 21.73 -4.87
N GLY A 71 8.46 21.00 -3.83
CA GLY A 71 9.72 21.26 -3.12
C GLY A 71 10.95 21.19 -4.03
N PHE A 72 11.05 20.16 -4.88
CA PHE A 72 12.14 20.04 -5.84
C PHE A 72 12.15 21.17 -6.88
N CYS A 73 10.98 21.54 -7.41
CA CYS A 73 10.88 22.66 -8.34
C CYS A 73 11.29 23.99 -7.70
N CYS A 74 10.97 24.21 -6.42
CA CYS A 74 11.41 25.38 -5.67
C CYS A 74 12.93 25.45 -5.52
N ILE A 75 13.57 24.32 -5.18
CA ILE A 75 15.03 24.21 -5.06
C ILE A 75 15.69 24.47 -6.42
N ALA A 76 15.25 23.78 -7.47
CA ALA A 76 15.77 23.95 -8.82
C ALA A 76 15.61 25.39 -9.33
N THR A 77 14.47 26.04 -9.06
CA THR A 77 14.25 27.45 -9.46
C THR A 77 15.19 28.39 -8.72
N LYS A 78 15.42 28.18 -7.42
CA LYS A 78 16.40 28.96 -6.64
C LYS A 78 17.80 28.79 -7.24
N GLU A 79 18.20 27.58 -7.55
CA GLU A 79 19.52 27.27 -8.14
C GLU A 79 19.72 27.91 -9.50
N VAL A 80 18.80 27.69 -10.45
CA VAL A 80 18.86 28.29 -11.80
C VAL A 80 18.86 29.82 -11.71
N SER A 81 18.08 30.40 -10.80
CA SER A 81 18.05 31.85 -10.62
C SER A 81 19.40 32.43 -10.15
N LEU A 82 20.15 31.68 -9.35
CA LEU A 82 21.49 32.08 -8.90
C LEU A 82 22.51 31.95 -10.04
N PHE A 83 22.42 30.88 -10.83
CA PHE A 83 23.35 30.64 -11.94
C PHE A 83 23.19 31.65 -13.08
N VAL A 84 21.95 31.98 -13.45
CA VAL A 84 21.66 32.90 -14.57
C VAL A 84 21.63 34.37 -14.09
N THR A 85 21.86 34.65 -12.80
CA THR A 85 21.75 36.00 -12.22
C THR A 85 20.36 36.60 -12.46
N MET A 86 19.33 35.78 -12.35
CA MET A 86 17.97 36.15 -12.73
C MET A 86 17.41 37.22 -11.77
N SER A 87 16.65 38.18 -12.31
CA SER A 87 16.09 39.26 -11.49
C SER A 87 15.16 38.72 -10.40
N SER A 88 15.09 39.43 -9.27
CA SER A 88 14.24 39.05 -8.13
C SER A 88 12.77 38.95 -8.54
N GLN A 89 12.32 39.80 -9.45
CA GLN A 89 10.95 39.84 -9.97
C GLN A 89 10.63 38.60 -10.81
N LEU A 90 11.49 38.23 -11.76
CA LEU A 90 11.31 37.01 -12.57
C LEU A 90 11.31 35.75 -11.70
N ARG A 91 12.22 35.68 -10.72
CA ARG A 91 12.25 34.58 -9.75
C ARG A 91 10.95 34.48 -8.97
N SER A 92 10.44 35.61 -8.44
CA SER A 92 9.18 35.62 -7.69
C SER A 92 7.99 35.21 -8.56
N SER A 93 7.95 35.63 -9.82
CA SER A 93 6.90 35.23 -10.76
C SER A 93 6.93 33.73 -11.06
N LEU A 94 8.10 33.14 -11.28
CA LEU A 94 8.24 31.69 -11.46
C LEU A 94 7.80 30.90 -10.23
N PHE A 95 8.17 31.36 -9.02
CA PHE A 95 7.66 30.76 -7.78
C PHE A 95 6.14 30.82 -7.71
N GLY A 96 5.53 31.96 -8.03
CA GLY A 96 4.08 32.10 -8.10
C GLY A 96 3.43 31.11 -9.08
N ILE A 97 4.01 30.94 -10.27
CA ILE A 97 3.56 29.99 -11.29
C ILE A 97 3.65 28.55 -10.75
N TRP A 98 4.78 28.15 -10.16
CA TRP A 98 4.94 26.82 -9.58
C TRP A 98 3.92 26.54 -8.48
N MET A 99 3.68 27.51 -7.60
CA MET A 99 2.67 27.38 -6.56
C MET A 99 1.30 27.11 -7.18
N VAL A 100 0.88 27.84 -8.21
CA VAL A 100 -0.41 27.59 -8.88
C VAL A 100 -0.44 26.20 -9.53
N ILE A 101 0.61 25.81 -10.26
CA ILE A 101 0.71 24.52 -10.96
C ILE A 101 0.58 23.34 -10.00
N PHE A 102 1.16 23.43 -8.79
CA PHE A 102 1.12 22.33 -7.83
C PHE A 102 -0.06 22.39 -6.84
N LEU A 103 -0.53 23.60 -6.49
CA LEU A 103 -1.66 23.78 -5.59
C LEU A 103 -2.95 23.24 -6.20
N VAL A 104 -3.19 23.48 -7.50
CA VAL A 104 -4.43 23.02 -8.15
C VAL A 104 -4.56 21.49 -8.11
N PRO A 105 -3.58 20.69 -8.59
CA PRO A 105 -3.60 19.23 -8.43
C PRO A 105 -3.65 18.78 -6.97
N PHE A 106 -2.91 19.44 -6.08
CA PHE A 106 -2.89 19.08 -4.65
C PHE A 106 -4.28 19.19 -4.02
N VAL A 107 -4.94 20.35 -4.20
CA VAL A 107 -6.31 20.58 -3.71
C VAL A 107 -7.27 19.58 -4.35
N TYR A 108 -7.16 19.36 -5.66
CA TYR A 108 -7.97 18.37 -6.36
C TYR A 108 -7.82 16.96 -5.76
N PHE A 109 -6.58 16.50 -5.48
CA PHE A 109 -6.33 15.20 -4.88
C PHE A 109 -6.87 15.10 -3.45
N LEU A 110 -6.77 16.16 -2.65
CA LEU A 110 -7.36 16.19 -1.31
C LEU A 110 -8.88 16.12 -1.34
N ILE A 111 -9.53 16.92 -2.18
CA ILE A 111 -10.98 16.89 -2.37
C ILE A 111 -11.42 15.49 -2.81
N ARG A 112 -10.71 14.91 -3.80
CA ARG A 112 -11.04 13.56 -4.30
C ARG A 112 -10.86 12.50 -3.22
N ARG A 113 -9.78 12.58 -2.43
CA ARG A 113 -9.54 11.68 -1.29
C ARG A 113 -10.69 11.75 -0.28
N GLN A 114 -11.09 12.97 0.10
CA GLN A 114 -12.20 13.17 1.04
C GLN A 114 -13.51 12.63 0.49
N ARG A 115 -13.83 12.94 -0.77
CA ARG A 115 -15.04 12.47 -1.43
C ARG A 115 -15.11 10.94 -1.44
N VAL A 116 -14.04 10.29 -1.89
CA VAL A 116 -13.95 8.82 -1.93
C VAL A 116 -14.02 8.23 -0.52
N LYS A 117 -13.41 8.87 0.48
CA LYS A 117 -13.49 8.42 1.88
C LYS A 117 -14.94 8.44 2.40
N THR A 118 -15.69 9.48 2.09
CA THR A 118 -17.11 9.59 2.47
C THR A 118 -17.98 8.61 1.69
N GLU A 119 -17.80 8.51 0.38
CA GLU A 119 -18.48 7.53 -0.49
C GLU A 119 -18.24 6.10 0.02
N ASN A 120 -16.99 5.77 0.38
CA ASN A 120 -16.66 4.45 0.94
C ASN A 120 -17.29 4.21 2.31
N LYS A 121 -17.46 5.25 3.15
CA LYS A 121 -18.12 5.08 4.45
C LYS A 121 -19.58 4.67 4.25
N ALA A 122 -20.31 5.39 3.42
CA ALA A 122 -21.69 5.06 3.06
C ALA A 122 -21.77 3.65 2.45
N ARG A 123 -20.91 3.37 1.47
CA ARG A 123 -20.86 2.05 0.82
C ARG A 123 -20.54 0.92 1.81
N ASN A 124 -19.72 1.16 2.84
CA ASN A 124 -19.41 0.14 3.84
C ASN A 124 -20.62 -0.20 4.70
N GLU A 125 -21.46 0.79 5.02
CA GLU A 125 -22.74 0.57 5.71
C GLU A 125 -23.69 -0.25 4.82
N ASP A 126 -23.77 0.09 3.52
CA ASP A 126 -24.54 -0.67 2.54
C ASP A 126 -24.04 -2.13 2.39
N ILE A 127 -22.72 -2.34 2.38
CA ILE A 127 -22.08 -3.68 2.28
C ILE A 127 -22.44 -4.55 3.48
N GLU A 128 -22.49 -3.98 4.69
CA GLU A 128 -22.92 -4.73 5.87
C GLU A 128 -24.37 -5.18 5.73
N CYS A 129 -25.25 -4.26 5.33
CA CYS A 129 -26.67 -4.53 5.11
C CYS A 129 -26.90 -5.56 3.99
N GLU A 130 -26.22 -5.42 2.84
CA GLU A 130 -26.34 -6.32 1.69
C GLU A 130 -25.88 -7.74 2.03
N GLY A 131 -24.77 -7.88 2.77
CA GLY A 131 -24.27 -9.19 3.18
C GLY A 131 -25.20 -9.90 4.16
N ASP A 132 -25.92 -9.15 5.00
CA ASP A 132 -26.86 -9.71 5.97
C ASP A 132 -28.19 -10.11 5.28
N ILE A 133 -28.66 -9.31 4.32
CA ILE A 133 -29.87 -9.58 3.51
C ILE A 133 -29.64 -10.74 2.51
N GLY A 134 -28.41 -10.86 1.99
CA GLY A 134 -28.08 -11.91 1.02
C GLY A 134 -28.03 -13.32 1.60
N LYS A 135 -28.05 -13.49 2.93
CA LYS A 135 -27.93 -14.80 3.56
C LYS A 135 -29.20 -15.63 3.34
N VAL A 136 -29.06 -16.85 2.82
CA VAL A 136 -30.17 -17.80 2.72
C VAL A 136 -30.52 -18.27 4.14
N ILE A 137 -31.78 -18.06 4.57
CA ILE A 137 -32.22 -18.38 5.93
C ILE A 137 -32.94 -19.73 5.94
N PHE A 138 -32.51 -20.62 6.82
CA PHE A 138 -33.19 -21.89 7.06
C PHE A 138 -34.49 -21.69 7.85
N ASP A 139 -35.61 -22.17 7.31
CA ASP A 139 -36.90 -22.20 8.00
C ASP A 139 -36.98 -23.47 8.87
N SER A 140 -36.78 -23.28 10.18
CA SER A 140 -36.77 -24.37 11.14
C SER A 140 -38.13 -25.04 11.33
N GLU A 141 -39.24 -24.36 11.01
CA GLU A 141 -40.60 -24.90 11.08
C GLU A 141 -40.83 -25.98 10.00
N LYS A 142 -40.08 -25.92 8.89
CA LYS A 142 -40.18 -26.85 7.76
C LYS A 142 -39.13 -27.96 7.78
N LYS A 143 -38.36 -28.09 8.87
CA LYS A 143 -37.25 -29.06 9.01
C LYS A 143 -37.66 -30.53 8.78
N GLY A 144 -38.93 -30.88 9.04
CA GLY A 144 -39.47 -32.22 8.81
C GLY A 144 -39.90 -32.51 7.37
N ASN A 145 -39.95 -31.51 6.49
CA ASN A 145 -40.32 -31.66 5.09
C ASN A 145 -39.06 -31.93 4.26
N GLU A 146 -38.90 -33.17 3.76
CA GLU A 146 -37.75 -33.55 2.96
C GLU A 146 -37.62 -32.76 1.65
N GLU A 147 -38.73 -32.38 1.03
CA GLU A 147 -38.75 -31.56 -0.20
C GLU A 147 -38.22 -30.15 0.08
N TYR A 148 -38.57 -29.57 1.23
CA TYR A 148 -38.03 -28.29 1.67
C TYR A 148 -36.52 -28.35 1.93
N VAL A 149 -36.04 -29.43 2.54
CA VAL A 149 -34.60 -29.63 2.81
C VAL A 149 -33.80 -29.76 1.51
N VAL A 150 -34.32 -30.48 0.51
CA VAL A 150 -33.72 -30.56 -0.85
C VAL A 150 -33.67 -29.17 -1.48
N PHE A 151 -34.78 -28.45 -1.44
CA PHE A 151 -34.92 -27.12 -2.04
C PHE A 151 -33.98 -26.09 -1.39
N TYR A 152 -33.86 -26.12 -0.06
CA TYR A 152 -32.91 -25.28 0.68
C TYR A 152 -31.46 -25.57 0.30
N MET A 153 -31.09 -26.84 0.15
CA MET A 153 -29.75 -27.24 -0.26
C MET A 153 -29.42 -26.76 -1.69
N ASP A 154 -30.37 -26.86 -2.62
CA ASP A 154 -30.23 -26.32 -3.99
C ASP A 154 -30.07 -24.79 -3.99
N GLN A 155 -30.82 -24.08 -3.15
CA GLN A 155 -30.65 -22.63 -2.98
C GLN A 155 -29.28 -22.26 -2.43
N LEU A 156 -28.81 -22.97 -1.39
CA LEU A 156 -27.47 -22.74 -0.83
C LEU A 156 -26.37 -23.00 -1.86
N MET A 157 -26.48 -24.06 -2.65
CA MET A 157 -25.53 -24.35 -3.73
C MET A 157 -25.49 -23.22 -4.77
N LYS A 158 -26.66 -22.78 -5.25
CA LYS A 158 -26.76 -21.66 -6.21
C LYS A 158 -26.22 -20.35 -5.63
N PHE A 159 -26.55 -20.06 -4.37
CA PHE A 159 -26.05 -18.88 -3.69
C PHE A 159 -24.53 -18.90 -3.56
N ASN A 160 -23.96 -20.03 -3.11
CA ASN A 160 -22.52 -20.20 -2.98
C ASN A 160 -21.81 -20.09 -4.33
N ASP A 161 -22.38 -20.65 -5.40
CA ASP A 161 -21.82 -20.54 -6.75
C ASP A 161 -21.75 -19.06 -7.19
N VAL A 162 -22.87 -18.33 -7.09
CA VAL A 162 -22.93 -16.90 -7.42
C VAL A 162 -21.96 -16.08 -6.57
N LYS A 163 -21.96 -16.27 -5.25
CA LYS A 163 -21.09 -15.51 -4.35
C LYS A 163 -19.61 -15.85 -4.51
N SER A 164 -19.27 -17.11 -4.78
CA SER A 164 -17.89 -17.50 -5.08
C SER A 164 -17.38 -16.80 -6.35
N LYS A 165 -18.24 -16.66 -7.37
CA LYS A 165 -17.92 -15.92 -8.59
C LYS A 165 -17.71 -14.43 -8.30
N GLU A 166 -18.60 -13.80 -7.54
CA GLU A 166 -18.42 -12.39 -7.12
C GLU A 166 -17.12 -12.18 -6.35
N VAL A 167 -16.80 -13.08 -5.41
CA VAL A 167 -15.53 -13.03 -4.64
C VAL A 167 -14.34 -13.13 -5.59
N SER A 168 -14.35 -14.05 -6.56
CA SER A 168 -13.23 -14.20 -7.50
C SER A 168 -13.02 -12.95 -8.38
N ILE A 169 -14.10 -12.28 -8.79
CA ILE A 169 -14.02 -11.02 -9.54
C ILE A 169 -13.42 -9.92 -8.67
N LEU A 170 -13.86 -9.80 -7.42
CA LEU A 170 -13.34 -8.81 -6.48
C LEU A 170 -11.88 -9.07 -6.10
N GLU A 171 -11.48 -10.32 -5.95
CA GLU A 171 -10.09 -10.71 -5.71
C GLU A 171 -9.18 -10.27 -6.86
N GLU A 172 -9.63 -10.48 -8.11
CA GLU A 172 -8.92 -10.03 -9.30
C GLU A 172 -8.87 -8.49 -9.39
N GLU A 173 -9.95 -7.79 -9.03
CA GLU A 173 -9.96 -6.32 -8.96
C GLU A 173 -8.95 -5.79 -7.93
N VAL A 174 -8.91 -6.39 -6.73
CA VAL A 174 -7.92 -6.06 -5.70
C VAL A 174 -6.50 -6.30 -6.21
N ARG A 175 -6.27 -7.43 -6.89
CA ARG A 175 -4.97 -7.76 -7.49
C ARG A 175 -4.54 -6.70 -8.50
N LEU A 176 -5.40 -6.34 -9.45
CA LEU A 176 -5.13 -5.34 -10.49
C LEU A 176 -4.90 -3.95 -9.89
N MET A 177 -5.67 -3.55 -8.89
CA MET A 177 -5.49 -2.29 -8.15
C MET A 177 -4.14 -2.26 -7.44
N ARG A 178 -3.75 -3.35 -6.78
CA ARG A 178 -2.45 -3.47 -6.11
C ARG A 178 -1.30 -3.36 -7.10
N GLU A 179 -1.38 -4.04 -8.24
CA GLU A 179 -0.38 -3.99 -9.31
C GLU A 179 -0.24 -2.58 -9.92
N LYS A 180 -1.36 -1.90 -10.17
CA LYS A 180 -1.39 -0.51 -10.63
C LYS A 180 -0.76 0.44 -9.61
N ASN A 181 -1.09 0.28 -8.34
CA ASN A 181 -0.54 1.09 -7.26
C ASN A 181 0.98 0.91 -7.14
N ILE A 182 1.46 -0.34 -7.21
CA ILE A 182 2.89 -0.66 -7.21
C ILE A 182 3.61 0.01 -8.38
N ARG A 183 3.10 -0.13 -9.62
CA ARG A 183 3.70 0.52 -10.80
C ARG A 183 3.77 2.03 -10.65
N TRP A 184 2.70 2.64 -10.13
CA TRP A 184 2.67 4.08 -9.90
C TRP A 184 3.66 4.50 -8.81
N GLU A 185 3.74 3.76 -7.70
CA GLU A 185 4.68 4.02 -6.60
C GLU A 185 6.13 3.93 -7.09
N ILE A 186 6.49 2.90 -7.84
CA ILE A 186 7.81 2.75 -8.47
C ILE A 186 8.11 3.97 -9.34
N THR A 187 7.18 4.33 -10.23
CA THR A 187 7.37 5.46 -11.15
C THR A 187 7.55 6.78 -10.38
N ALA A 188 6.73 7.03 -9.37
CA ALA A 188 6.80 8.24 -8.56
C ALA A 188 8.13 8.33 -7.79
N ILE A 189 8.55 7.24 -7.14
CA ILE A 189 9.81 7.20 -6.38
C ILE A 189 11.01 7.33 -7.32
N SER A 190 11.00 6.71 -8.50
CA SER A 190 12.05 6.88 -9.51
C SER A 190 12.16 8.33 -9.99
N ILE A 191 11.04 9.01 -10.24
CA ILE A 191 11.02 10.43 -10.62
C ILE A 191 11.58 11.30 -9.49
N LEU A 192 11.19 11.02 -8.23
CA LEU A 192 11.69 11.74 -7.06
C LEU A 192 13.20 11.56 -6.90
N ALA A 193 13.70 10.32 -7.01
CA ALA A 193 15.13 10.04 -6.94
C ALA A 193 15.91 10.74 -8.07
N ALA A 194 15.41 10.70 -9.31
CA ALA A 194 16.04 11.41 -10.42
C ALA A 194 16.07 12.94 -10.18
N SER A 195 14.99 13.51 -9.65
CA SER A 195 14.90 14.93 -9.30
C SER A 195 15.90 15.32 -8.19
N CYS A 196 16.06 14.47 -7.16
CA CYS A 196 17.09 14.62 -6.13
C CYS A 196 18.50 14.66 -6.73
N TRP A 197 18.82 13.71 -7.63
CA TRP A 197 20.11 13.64 -8.29
C TRP A 197 20.42 14.89 -9.11
N ILE A 198 19.45 15.40 -9.86
CA ILE A 198 19.60 16.65 -10.62
C ILE A 198 19.94 17.81 -9.69
N CYS A 199 19.20 17.98 -8.59
CA CYS A 199 19.48 19.05 -7.60
C CYS A 199 20.87 18.87 -6.96
N SER A 200 21.26 17.64 -6.59
CA SER A 200 22.60 17.38 -6.04
C SER A 200 23.72 17.74 -7.00
N ILE A 201 23.59 17.41 -8.29
CA ILE A 201 24.58 17.75 -9.31
C ILE A 201 24.68 19.27 -9.47
N HIS A 202 23.55 19.96 -9.55
CA HIS A 202 23.53 21.42 -9.67
C HIS A 202 24.14 22.12 -8.44
N MET A 203 23.81 21.69 -7.23
CA MET A 203 24.40 22.26 -5.99
C MET A 203 25.90 22.04 -5.93
N ALA A 204 26.39 20.85 -6.32
CA ALA A 204 27.82 20.59 -6.41
C ALA A 204 28.52 21.51 -7.42
N LEU A 205 27.91 21.75 -8.59
CA LEU A 205 28.43 22.68 -9.60
C LEU A 205 28.47 24.13 -9.08
N ILE A 206 27.44 24.57 -8.36
CA ILE A 206 27.39 25.92 -7.75
C ILE A 206 28.49 26.06 -6.69
N ALA A 207 28.65 25.06 -5.81
CA ALA A 207 29.70 25.06 -4.79
C ALA A 207 31.11 25.06 -5.42
N LEU A 208 31.29 24.33 -6.53
CA LEU A 208 32.52 24.32 -7.31
C LEU A 208 32.83 25.71 -7.90
N HIS A 209 31.82 26.37 -8.46
CA HIS A 209 31.98 27.66 -9.14
C HIS A 209 32.15 28.83 -8.18
N THR A 210 31.38 28.88 -7.09
CA THR A 210 31.39 30.00 -6.14
C THR A 210 32.50 29.89 -5.10
N GLY A 211 32.92 28.68 -4.73
CA GLY A 211 33.89 28.43 -3.68
C GLY A 211 33.44 28.86 -2.27
N LYS A 212 32.16 29.19 -2.08
CA LYS A 212 31.63 29.67 -0.79
C LYS A 212 31.37 28.49 0.15
N GLU A 213 31.85 28.60 1.39
CA GLU A 213 31.63 27.62 2.47
C GLU A 213 30.15 27.22 2.62
N LYS A 214 29.25 28.21 2.53
CA LYS A 214 27.81 28.00 2.64
C LYS A 214 27.27 27.10 1.52
N ASP A 215 27.71 27.33 0.29
CA ASP A 215 27.23 26.58 -0.87
C ASP A 215 27.80 25.15 -0.87
N ILE A 216 29.01 24.95 -0.35
CA ILE A 216 29.60 23.62 -0.11
C ILE A 216 28.79 22.84 0.92
N LYS A 217 28.46 23.46 2.06
CA LYS A 217 27.67 22.83 3.12
C LYS A 217 26.26 22.47 2.65
N ASP A 218 25.62 23.36 1.88
CA ASP A 218 24.29 23.10 1.31
C ASP A 218 24.35 21.93 0.31
N ALA A 219 25.41 21.82 -0.50
CA ALA A 219 25.61 20.71 -1.43
C ALA A 219 25.84 19.36 -0.72
N GLU A 220 26.62 19.34 0.37
CA GLU A 220 26.82 18.13 1.18
C GLU A 220 25.51 17.65 1.82
N SER A 221 24.74 18.57 2.41
CA SER A 221 23.42 18.25 2.98
C SER A 221 22.46 17.67 1.94
N GLN A 222 22.42 18.28 0.75
CA GLN A 222 21.59 17.79 -0.36
C GLN A 222 22.06 16.41 -0.85
N HIS A 223 23.36 16.14 -0.90
CA HIS A 223 23.89 14.83 -1.29
C HIS A 223 23.47 13.73 -0.29
N VAL A 224 23.47 14.01 1.02
CA VAL A 224 22.98 13.07 2.04
C VAL A 224 21.50 12.76 1.83
N ALA A 225 20.67 13.78 1.58
CA ALA A 225 19.25 13.59 1.29
C ALA A 225 19.03 12.74 0.01
N THR A 226 19.79 13.02 -1.06
CA THR A 226 19.74 12.26 -2.31
C THR A 226 20.15 10.80 -2.12
N ALA A 227 21.15 10.52 -1.29
CA ALA A 227 21.57 9.14 -0.98
C ALA A 227 20.45 8.37 -0.25
N GLN A 228 19.76 9.00 0.70
CA GLN A 228 18.63 8.39 1.41
C GLN A 228 17.45 8.09 0.46
N VAL A 229 17.05 9.06 -0.38
CA VAL A 229 15.97 8.86 -1.35
C VAL A 229 16.34 7.80 -2.39
N SER A 230 17.60 7.74 -2.82
CA SER A 230 18.10 6.71 -3.74
C SER A 230 18.06 5.32 -3.11
N LEU A 231 18.40 5.20 -1.82
CA LEU A 231 18.29 3.93 -1.10
C LEU A 231 16.84 3.47 -1.01
N LEU A 232 15.90 4.37 -0.68
CA LEU A 232 14.47 4.07 -0.67
C LEU A 232 13.97 3.63 -2.04
N ALA A 233 14.39 4.32 -3.12
CA ALA A 233 14.09 3.93 -4.48
C ALA A 233 14.62 2.53 -4.80
N LEU A 234 15.88 2.26 -4.48
CA LEU A 234 16.46 0.94 -4.68
C LEU A 234 15.71 -0.14 -3.88
N GLN A 235 15.42 0.08 -2.60
CA GLN A 235 14.65 -0.88 -1.77
C GLN A 235 13.26 -1.16 -2.31
N LYS A 236 12.59 -0.16 -2.89
CA LYS A 236 11.24 -0.29 -3.44
C LYS A 236 11.20 -0.94 -4.82
N VAL A 237 12.23 -0.70 -5.64
CA VAL A 237 12.29 -1.22 -7.01
C VAL A 237 12.98 -2.61 -7.06
N MET A 238 13.90 -2.89 -6.15
CA MET A 238 14.70 -4.13 -6.10
C MET A 238 13.86 -5.42 -6.04
N PRO A 239 12.74 -5.52 -5.28
CA PRO A 239 11.86 -6.69 -5.31
C PRO A 239 11.26 -6.99 -6.69
N TYR A 240 11.14 -5.97 -7.55
CA TYR A 240 10.60 -6.07 -8.91
C TYR A 240 11.70 -6.18 -9.97
N ILE A 241 12.95 -5.85 -9.61
CA ILE A 241 14.15 -6.01 -10.44
C ILE A 241 14.75 -7.42 -10.32
N SER A 242 14.32 -8.27 -9.39
CA SER A 242 14.77 -9.68 -9.35
C SER A 242 14.43 -10.48 -10.62
N TYR A 243 13.64 -9.94 -11.55
CA TYR A 243 13.42 -10.48 -12.90
C TYR A 243 14.35 -9.91 -13.99
N ILE A 244 15.09 -8.82 -13.69
CA ILE A 244 15.94 -8.04 -14.61
C ILE A 244 17.29 -7.76 -13.93
N CYS A 245 18.14 -8.78 -13.90
CA CYS A 245 19.59 -8.82 -13.63
C CYS A 245 20.35 -7.54 -13.17
N CYS A 246 21.10 -7.68 -12.06
CA CYS A 246 22.54 -7.35 -11.85
C CYS A 246 23.22 -6.08 -12.43
N ALA A 247 22.52 -5.13 -13.04
CA ALA A 247 23.12 -3.94 -13.67
C ALA A 247 23.20 -2.65 -12.81
N PRO A 248 22.35 -2.39 -11.78
CA PRO A 248 22.39 -1.11 -11.08
C PRO A 248 23.65 -0.89 -10.21
N CYS A 249 24.28 -1.97 -9.72
CA CYS A 249 25.39 -1.88 -8.77
C CYS A 249 26.66 -1.27 -9.38
N SER A 250 26.92 -1.47 -10.67
CA SER A 250 28.10 -0.94 -11.35
C SER A 250 27.98 0.55 -11.65
N LEU A 251 26.78 1.04 -11.97
CA LEU A 251 26.52 2.45 -12.27
C LEU A 251 26.60 3.34 -11.02
N PHE A 252 25.99 2.92 -9.90
CA PHE A 252 26.11 3.65 -8.63
C PHE A 252 27.56 3.65 -8.11
N SER A 253 28.26 2.51 -8.23
CA SER A 253 29.68 2.40 -7.87
C SER A 253 30.59 3.27 -8.76
N ALA A 254 30.30 3.34 -10.06
CA ALA A 254 31.07 4.15 -11.01
C ALA A 254 30.85 5.65 -10.78
N CYS A 255 29.60 6.07 -10.52
CA CYS A 255 29.27 7.46 -10.27
C CYS A 255 29.91 7.98 -8.97
N SER A 256 29.80 7.22 -7.88
CA SER A 256 30.48 7.54 -6.61
C SER A 256 32.01 7.61 -6.75
N ARG A 257 32.63 6.65 -7.46
CA ARG A 257 34.07 6.67 -7.74
C ARG A 257 34.51 7.83 -8.63
N SER A 258 33.65 8.29 -9.53
CA SER A 258 33.93 9.44 -10.40
C SER A 258 33.89 10.75 -9.62
N ILE A 259 32.88 10.93 -8.76
CA ILE A 259 32.75 12.11 -7.89
C ILE A 259 33.92 12.18 -6.91
N HIS A 260 34.26 11.07 -6.26
CA HIS A 260 35.39 11.03 -5.32
C HIS A 260 36.71 11.40 -6.01
N ARG A 261 36.99 10.83 -7.20
CA ARG A 261 38.20 11.15 -7.97
C ARG A 261 38.27 12.62 -8.39
N CYS A 262 37.16 13.23 -8.80
CA CYS A 262 37.12 14.66 -9.10
C CYS A 262 37.46 15.50 -7.86
N TRP A 263 36.98 15.10 -6.68
CA TRP A 263 37.22 15.80 -5.43
C TRP A 263 38.70 15.70 -4.98
N THR A 264 39.31 14.50 -5.06
CA THR A 264 40.73 14.31 -4.71
C THR A 264 41.64 15.13 -5.62
N ARG A 265 41.35 15.17 -6.92
CA ARG A 265 42.14 15.92 -7.90
C ARG A 265 42.10 17.42 -7.65
N ARG A 266 40.94 17.94 -7.24
CA ARG A 266 40.77 19.36 -6.89
C ARG A 266 41.57 19.73 -5.64
N ASN A 267 41.54 18.91 -4.59
CA ASN A 267 42.29 19.18 -3.36
C ASN A 267 43.82 19.15 -3.59
N GLN A 268 44.31 18.29 -4.49
CA GLN A 268 45.71 18.28 -4.88
C GLN A 268 46.13 19.54 -5.66
N ILE A 269 45.25 20.07 -6.51
CA ILE A 269 45.51 21.31 -7.26
C ILE A 269 45.51 22.52 -6.32
N ILE A 270 44.54 22.59 -5.40
CA ILE A 270 44.48 23.66 -4.39
C ILE A 270 45.71 23.64 -3.48
N HIS A 271 46.14 22.47 -3.02
CA HIS A 271 47.34 22.33 -2.20
C HIS A 271 48.63 22.73 -2.96
N LYS A 272 48.70 22.49 -4.28
CA LYS A 272 49.83 22.94 -5.09
C LYS A 272 49.86 24.45 -5.31
N LEU A 273 48.70 25.10 -5.34
CA LEU A 273 48.57 26.55 -5.51
C LEU A 273 48.81 27.33 -4.20
N GLN A 274 48.75 26.68 -3.05
CA GLN A 274 49.06 27.29 -1.74
C GLN A 274 50.55 27.26 -1.36
N HIS A 275 51.39 26.58 -2.15
CA HIS A 275 52.83 26.43 -1.93
C HIS A 275 53.68 27.06 -3.05
N VAL A 276 53.09 27.97 -3.84
CA VAL A 276 53.77 28.90 -4.76
C VAL A 276 53.64 30.30 -4.20
#